data_AF-A0A2V9RNZ3-F1
#
_entry.id   AF-A0A2V9RNZ3-F1
#
_cell.length_a   1.000
_cell.length_b   1.000
_cell.length_c   1.000
_cell.angle_alpha   90.00
_cell.angle_beta   90.00
_cell.angle_gamma   90.00
#
_symmetry.space_group_name_H-M   'P 1'
#
loop_
_entity.id
_entity.type
_entity.pdbx_description
1 polymer ?
#
loop_
_entity_poly.entity_id
_entity_poly.type
_entity_poly.pdbx_seq_one_letter_code
_entity_poly.pdbx_strand_id
1 'polypeptide(L)'
;MRLALKPSPRIKKILLRCFVGFAVVYLAIGGYIWWAMHQPPEEFGKVMSRMPGPVPFLLFPFETLWVRARAGQLNIGDSAPDFNLSKVDKTAHIQLSALNQQQPVALIFGSYT
;
A
#
# COMPACT_ATOMS: atom_id res chain seq x y z
N MET A 1 -36.21 -31.46 -7.03
CA MET A 1 -35.98 -31.57 -8.49
C MET A 1 -34.79 -30.68 -8.85
N ARG A 2 -33.56 -31.22 -8.96
CA ARG A 2 -32.36 -30.45 -9.31
C ARG A 2 -32.26 -30.35 -10.84
N LEU A 3 -32.65 -29.23 -11.41
CA LEU A 3 -32.38 -28.89 -12.81
C LEU A 3 -30.88 -28.60 -12.95
N ALA A 4 -30.08 -29.65 -13.11
CA ALA A 4 -28.69 -29.52 -13.54
C ALA A 4 -28.69 -29.18 -15.04
N LEU A 5 -28.89 -27.89 -15.36
CA LEU A 5 -28.66 -27.35 -16.70
C LEU A 5 -27.22 -27.66 -17.08
N LYS A 6 -27.01 -28.64 -17.96
CA LYS A 6 -25.68 -28.99 -18.49
C LYS A 6 -25.33 -27.87 -19.48
N PRO A 7 -24.42 -26.94 -19.15
CA PRO A 7 -24.17 -25.81 -20.04
C PRO A 7 -23.56 -26.34 -21.34
N SER A 8 -24.12 -25.90 -22.48
CA SER A 8 -23.63 -26.30 -23.81
C SER A 8 -22.15 -25.91 -23.96
N PRO A 9 -21.37 -26.60 -24.82
CA PRO A 9 -19.96 -26.30 -24.99
C PRO A 9 -19.69 -24.85 -25.44
N ARG A 10 -20.64 -24.23 -26.16
CA ARG A 10 -20.57 -22.79 -26.49
C ARG A 10 -20.75 -21.90 -25.26
N ILE A 11 -21.73 -22.19 -24.40
CA ILE A 11 -21.97 -21.44 -23.15
C ILE A 11 -20.76 -21.57 -22.22
N LYS A 12 -20.19 -22.77 -22.08
CA LYS A 12 -18.96 -22.99 -21.29
C LYS A 12 -17.80 -22.12 -21.79
N LYS A 13 -17.62 -22.03 -23.11
CA LYS A 13 -16.56 -21.21 -23.72
C LYS A 13 -16.77 -19.71 -23.48
N ILE A 14 -18.01 -19.24 -23.52
CA ILE A 14 -18.35 -17.84 -23.21
C ILE A 14 -18.09 -17.56 -21.73
N LEU A 15 -18.59 -18.40 -20.83
CA LEU A 15 -18.36 -18.26 -19.39
C LEU A 15 -16.87 -18.24 -19.05
N LEU A 16 -16.09 -19.13 -19.67
CA LEU A 16 -14.63 -19.15 -19.47
C LEU A 16 -13.98 -17.85 -19.94
N ARG A 17 -14.37 -17.31 -21.10
CA ARG A 17 -13.84 -16.04 -21.60
C ARG A 17 -14.21 -14.87 -20.70
N CYS A 18 -15.46 -14.82 -20.23
CA CYS A 18 -15.90 -13.80 -19.28
C CYS A 18 -15.10 -13.91 -17.98
N PHE A 19 -14.98 -15.11 -17.42
CA PHE A 19 -14.22 -15.35 -16.19
C PHE A 19 -12.75 -14.93 -16.35
N VAL A 20 -12.09 -15.32 -17.44
CA VAL A 20 -10.72 -14.90 -17.74
C VAL A 20 -10.63 -13.38 -17.88
N GLY A 21 -11.57 -12.75 -18.59
CA GLY A 21 -11.63 -11.29 -18.71
C GLY A 21 -11.75 -10.60 -17.35
N PHE A 22 -12.64 -11.07 -16.49
CA PHE A 22 -12.78 -10.56 -15.13
C PHE A 22 -11.53 -10.78 -14.29
N ALA A 23 -10.90 -11.95 -14.39
CA ALA A 23 -9.66 -12.25 -13.67
C ALA A 23 -8.52 -11.32 -14.10
N VAL A 24 -8.36 -11.07 -15.41
CA VAL A 24 -7.36 -10.15 -15.95
C VAL A 24 -7.60 -8.73 -15.46
N VAL A 25 -8.85 -8.24 -15.52
CA VAL A 25 -9.20 -6.91 -15.01
C VAL A 25 -8.94 -6.79 -13.51
N TYR A 26 -9.31 -7.81 -12.73
CA TYR A 26 -9.07 -7.84 -11.29
C TYR A 26 -7.58 -7.78 -10.95
N LEU A 27 -6.75 -8.59 -11.62
CA LEU A 27 -5.29 -8.57 -11.43
C LEU A 27 -4.67 -7.25 -11.90
N ALA A 28 -5.16 -6.65 -12.98
CA ALA A 28 -4.67 -5.36 -13.46
C ALA A 28 -4.97 -4.23 -12.45
N ILE A 29 -6.19 -4.20 -11.90
CA ILE A 29 -6.56 -3.23 -10.85
C ILE A 29 -5.72 -3.48 -9.59
N GLY A 30 -5.58 -4.74 -9.16
CA GLY A 30 -4.75 -5.09 -8.00
C GLY A 30 -3.28 -4.69 -8.19
N GLY A 31 -2.73 -4.93 -9.38
CA GLY A 31 -1.37 -4.51 -9.74
C GLY A 31 -1.20 -3.00 -9.77
N TYR A 32 -2.20 -2.26 -10.26
CA TYR A 32 -2.20 -0.79 -10.26
C TYR A 32 -2.24 -0.24 -8.82
N ILE A 33 -3.09 -0.79 -7.96
CA ILE A 33 -3.15 -0.41 -6.54
C ILE A 33 -1.81 -0.72 -5.85
N TRP A 34 -1.26 -1.91 -6.08
CA TRP A 34 0.04 -2.31 -5.54
C TRP A 34 1.16 -1.33 -5.95
N TRP A 35 1.21 -0.97 -7.24
CA TRP A 35 2.15 0.02 -7.73
C TRP A 35 1.95 1.40 -7.07
N ALA A 36 0.70 1.84 -6.91
CA ALA A 36 0.37 3.10 -6.25
C ALA A 36 0.81 3.12 -4.78
N MET A 37 0.72 1.99 -4.07
CA MET A 37 1.16 1.88 -2.67
C MET A 37 2.67 2.10 -2.47
N HIS A 38 3.49 1.88 -3.50
CA HIS A 38 4.93 2.14 -3.47
C HIS A 38 5.29 3.61 -3.78
N GLN A 39 4.32 4.41 -4.21
CA GLN A 39 4.54 5.83 -4.49
C GLN A 39 4.60 6.67 -3.18
N PRO A 40 5.16 7.89 -3.23
CA PRO A 40 5.10 8.83 -2.12
C PRO A 40 3.67 9.06 -1.61
N PRO A 41 3.48 9.41 -0.32
CA PRO A 41 2.16 9.60 0.27
C PRO A 41 1.26 10.56 -0.52
N GLU A 42 1.83 11.62 -1.09
CA GLU A 42 1.11 12.62 -1.86
C GLU A 42 0.55 12.04 -3.17
N GLU A 43 1.35 11.27 -3.89
CA GLU A 43 0.94 10.61 -5.14
C GLU A 43 -0.06 9.49 -4.87
N PHE A 44 0.17 8.70 -3.82
CA PHE A 44 -0.78 7.69 -3.37
C PHE A 44 -2.13 8.32 -3.02
N GLY A 45 -2.13 9.43 -2.27
CA GLY A 45 -3.33 10.17 -1.90
C GLY A 45 -4.12 10.66 -3.12
N LYS A 46 -3.44 11.18 -4.16
CA LYS A 46 -4.06 11.59 -5.43
C LYS A 46 -4.72 10.42 -6.18
N VAL A 47 -4.14 9.23 -6.11
CA VAL A 47 -4.72 8.02 -6.71
C VAL A 47 -5.97 7.62 -5.93
N MET A 48 -5.87 7.53 -4.61
CA MET A 48 -6.98 7.11 -3.75
C MET A 48 -8.16 8.09 -3.77
N SER A 49 -7.92 9.40 -3.94
CA SER A 49 -8.99 10.39 -4.02
C SER A 49 -9.92 10.20 -5.23
N ARG A 50 -9.50 9.42 -6.23
CA ARG A 50 -10.28 9.10 -7.43
C ARG A 50 -10.98 7.74 -7.34
N MET A 51 -10.67 6.95 -6.31
CA MET A 51 -11.25 5.63 -6.13
C MET A 51 -12.58 5.72 -5.37
N PRO A 52 -13.60 4.91 -5.72
CA PRO A 52 -14.83 4.85 -4.94
C PRO A 52 -14.53 4.31 -3.54
N GLY A 53 -14.89 5.09 -2.51
CA GLY A 53 -14.45 4.94 -1.12
C GLY A 53 -14.24 3.50 -0.63
N PRO A 54 -15.27 2.63 -0.59
CA PRO A 54 -15.10 1.30 0.01
C PRO A 54 -14.50 0.25 -0.95
N VAL A 55 -14.43 0.51 -2.26
CA VAL A 55 -14.15 -0.52 -3.27
C VAL A 55 -12.76 -1.14 -3.12
N PRO A 56 -11.66 -0.36 -3.02
CA PRO A 56 -10.32 -0.93 -2.86
C PRO A 56 -10.17 -1.73 -1.56
N PHE A 57 -10.80 -1.28 -0.48
CA PHE A 57 -10.71 -1.90 0.85
C PHE A 57 -11.54 -3.20 0.95
N LEU A 58 -12.62 -3.32 0.17
CA LEU A 58 -13.45 -4.53 0.14
C LEU A 58 -12.91 -5.60 -0.82
N LEU A 59 -12.30 -5.20 -1.94
CA LEU A 59 -11.89 -6.12 -3.00
C LEU A 59 -10.47 -6.67 -2.82
N PHE A 60 -9.63 -6.00 -2.05
CA PHE A 60 -8.22 -6.36 -1.87
C PHE A 60 -7.87 -6.43 -0.38
N PRO A 61 -6.88 -7.27 0.01
CA PRO A 61 -6.36 -7.33 1.37
C PRO A 61 -5.50 -6.08 1.64
N PHE A 62 -6.16 -4.93 1.72
CA PHE A 62 -5.52 -3.61 1.64
C PHE A 62 -4.46 -3.40 2.71
N GLU A 63 -4.76 -3.73 3.97
CA GLU A 63 -3.83 -3.61 5.09
C GLU A 63 -2.56 -4.44 4.85
N THR A 64 -2.69 -5.69 4.42
CA THR A 64 -1.56 -6.57 4.13
C THR A 64 -0.70 -6.02 3.00
N LEU A 65 -1.33 -5.53 1.92
CA LEU A 65 -0.61 -4.93 0.80
C LEU A 65 0.10 -3.65 1.23
N TRP A 66 -0.55 -2.82 2.03
CA TRP A 66 -0.01 -1.54 2.51
C TRP A 66 1.24 -1.72 3.37
N VAL A 67 1.16 -2.60 4.37
CA VAL A 67 2.30 -2.87 5.26
C VAL A 67 3.48 -3.46 4.49
N ARG A 68 3.23 -4.33 3.50
CA ARG A 68 4.29 -4.88 2.66
C ARG A 68 4.90 -3.85 1.72
N ALA A 69 4.07 -3.04 1.07
CA ALA A 69 4.52 -2.02 0.11
C ALA A 69 5.35 -0.91 0.77
N ARG A 70 5.09 -0.62 2.06
CA ARG A 70 5.79 0.41 2.82
C ARG A 70 6.69 -0.14 3.93
N ALA A 71 7.00 -1.43 3.88
CA ALA A 71 7.97 -2.01 4.79
C ALA A 71 9.33 -1.34 4.54
N GLY A 72 9.91 -0.78 5.61
CA GLY A 72 11.31 -0.34 5.58
C GLY A 72 12.26 -1.53 5.45
N GLN A 73 13.51 -1.25 5.13
CA GLN A 73 14.56 -2.27 5.00
C GLN A 73 15.50 -2.33 6.22
N LEU A 74 15.16 -1.63 7.30
CA LEU A 74 15.99 -1.54 8.50
C LEU A 74 15.92 -2.83 9.33
N ASN A 75 17.10 -3.34 9.67
CA ASN A 75 17.29 -4.51 10.52
C ASN A 75 17.91 -4.11 11.85
N ILE A 76 17.83 -5.02 12.83
CA ILE A 76 18.48 -4.83 14.13
C ILE A 76 20.00 -4.77 13.92
N GLY A 77 20.62 -3.70 14.41
CA GLY A 77 22.06 -3.44 14.27
C GLY A 77 22.42 -2.55 13.08
N ASP A 78 21.49 -2.29 12.15
CA ASP A 78 21.71 -1.31 11.10
C ASP A 78 21.85 0.10 11.72
N SER A 79 22.73 0.91 11.14
CA SER A 79 22.79 2.32 11.52
C SER A 79 21.49 3.02 11.13
N ALA A 80 20.90 3.76 12.07
CA ALA A 80 19.69 4.53 11.81
C ALA A 80 19.95 5.54 10.68
N PRO A 81 19.08 5.62 9.64
CA PRO A 81 19.24 6.57 8.55
C PRO A 81 19.20 8.00 9.10
N ASP A 82 20.15 8.81 8.67
CA ASP A 82 20.23 10.18 9.13
C ASP A 82 19.11 11.03 8.52
N PHE A 83 18.65 12.02 9.29
CA PHE A 83 17.64 12.98 8.83
C PHE A 83 17.92 14.35 9.42
N ASN A 84 17.48 15.38 8.70
CA ASN A 84 17.51 16.77 9.13
C ASN A 84 16.07 17.30 9.20
N LEU A 85 15.56 17.53 10.39
CA LEU A 85 14.18 17.98 10.59
C LEU A 85 14.16 19.31 11.35
N SER A 86 13.29 20.23 10.93
CA SER A 86 13.01 21.43 11.71
C SER A 86 12.25 21.07 12.98
N LYS A 87 12.56 21.72 14.10
CA LYS A 87 11.71 21.69 15.28
C LYS A 87 10.34 22.28 14.97
N VAL A 88 9.33 21.87 15.74
CA VAL A 88 7.95 22.38 15.62
C VAL A 88 7.89 23.90 15.77
N ASP A 89 8.69 24.46 16.67
CA ASP A 89 8.83 25.90 16.91
C ASP A 89 9.62 26.65 15.81
N LYS A 90 10.15 25.93 14.81
CA LYS A 90 10.99 26.43 13.70
C LYS A 90 12.27 27.15 14.13
N THR A 91 12.66 27.04 15.40
CA THR A 91 13.83 27.75 15.94
C THR A 91 15.15 27.11 15.52
N ALA A 92 15.13 25.82 15.20
CA ALA A 92 16.32 25.06 14.89
C ALA A 92 16.01 23.86 13.99
N HIS A 93 17.09 23.33 13.42
CA HIS A 93 17.13 22.04 12.72
C HIS A 93 17.84 21.02 13.59
N ILE A 94 17.31 19.80 13.63
CA ILE A 94 17.85 18.68 14.39
C ILE A 94 18.30 17.62 13.40
N GLN A 95 19.59 17.28 13.49
CA GLN A 95 20.20 16.15 12.79
C GLN A 95 20.23 14.94 13.72
N LEU A 96 19.77 13.76 13.26
CA LEU A 96 19.79 12.55 14.09
C LEU A 96 21.23 12.17 14.50
N SER A 97 22.16 12.22 13.53
CA SER A 97 23.57 11.87 13.78
C SER A 97 24.24 12.74 14.85
N ALA A 98 23.82 14.00 15.01
CA ALA A 98 24.33 14.86 16.07
C ALA A 98 23.83 14.44 17.47
N LEU A 99 22.62 13.89 17.56
CA LEU A 99 22.02 13.44 18.81
C LEU A 99 22.53 12.06 19.25
N ASN A 100 22.56 11.10 18.30
CA ASN A 100 22.90 9.72 18.62
C ASN A 100 24.39 9.50 18.92
N GLN A 101 25.26 10.45 18.55
CA GLN A 101 26.68 10.47 18.95
C GLN A 101 26.88 10.86 20.42
N GLN A 102 25.94 11.59 21.01
CA GLN A 102 26.06 12.08 22.39
C GLN A 102 25.41 11.12 23.39
N GLN A 103 24.26 10.53 23.03
CA GLN A 103 23.48 9.67 23.90
C GLN A 103 22.55 8.76 23.11
N PRO A 104 22.05 7.65 23.69
CA PRO A 104 21.00 6.84 23.09
C PRO A 104 19.73 7.67 22.80
N VAL A 105 19.13 7.47 21.63
CA VAL A 105 17.94 8.21 21.16
C VAL A 105 16.80 7.23 20.90
N ALA A 106 15.61 7.55 21.41
CA ALA A 106 14.36 6.88 21.04
C ALA A 106 13.60 7.73 20.02
N LEU A 107 13.24 7.14 18.88
CA LEU A 107 12.42 7.78 17.84
C LEU A 107 10.96 7.37 18.00
N ILE A 108 10.08 8.37 18.09
CA ILE A 108 8.63 8.17 18.16
C ILE A 108 8.02 8.81 16.92
N PHE A 109 7.38 8.00 16.08
CA PHE A 109 6.67 8.47 14.88
C PHE A 109 5.17 8.55 15.18
N GLY A 110 4.55 9.69 14.88
CA GLY A 110 3.12 9.91 15.12
C GLY A 110 2.59 11.12 14.35
N SER A 111 1.27 11.29 14.36
CA SER A 111 0.56 12.41 13.75
C SER A 111 -0.52 12.94 14.70
N TYR A 112 -0.93 14.20 14.51
CA TYR A 112 -2.04 14.86 15.24
C TYR A 112 -3.42 14.60 14.60
N THR A 113 -3.50 13.64 13.69
CA THR A 113 -4.69 13.33 12.90
C THR A 113 -5.62 12.39 13.63
#